data_AF-A0A413UQB2-F1
#
_entry.id   AF-A0A413UQB2-F1
#
_cell.length_a   1.000
_cell.length_b   1.000
_cell.length_c   1.000
_cell.angle_alpha   90.00
_cell.angle_beta   90.00
_cell.angle_gamma   90.00
#
_symmetry.space_group_name_H-M   'P 1'
#
loop_
_entity.id
_entity.type
_entity.pdbx_description
1 polymer ?
#
loop_
_entity_poly.entity_id
_entity_poly.type
_entity_poly.pdbx_seq_one_letter_code
_entity_poly.pdbx_strand_id
1 'polypeptide(L)'
;MVSIYLDYLLAILSCADSMSVTKLLVLMFLSKSIESHGSGLLNGRHLKNLVERATCAVSGGYESFLYELQYSVEAIEIAAEGGFIAIEDAFVCLSNEGRAQGCRVNNSFIPKLISEVASLDDKYVLSEMIRNV
;
A
#
# COMPACT_ATOMS: atom_id res chain seq x y z
N MET A 1 -15.41 -5.88 0.13
CA MET A 1 -13.97 -6.24 -0.01
C MET A 1 -13.19 -5.10 -0.65
N VAL A 2 -13.64 -4.56 -1.78
CA VAL A 2 -13.04 -3.39 -2.46
C VAL A 2 -13.00 -2.13 -1.59
N SER A 3 -14.01 -1.89 -0.75
CA SER A 3 -14.05 -0.72 0.16
C SER A 3 -12.83 -0.63 1.09
N ILE A 4 -12.34 -1.77 1.59
CA ILE A 4 -11.15 -1.82 2.45
C ILE A 4 -9.90 -1.40 1.65
N TYR A 5 -9.82 -1.80 0.39
CA TYR A 5 -8.74 -1.43 -0.51
C TYR A 5 -8.78 0.06 -0.88
N LEU A 6 -9.98 0.64 -1.01
CA LEU A 6 -10.15 2.08 -1.17
C LEU A 6 -9.63 2.85 0.05
N ASP A 7 -9.92 2.38 1.27
CA ASP A 7 -9.40 2.99 2.49
C ASP A 7 -7.86 2.96 2.54
N TYR A 8 -7.25 1.82 2.20
CA TYR A 8 -5.78 1.71 2.13
C TYR A 8 -5.19 2.59 1.04
N LEU A 9 -5.77 2.63 -0.16
CA LEU A 9 -5.34 3.49 -1.26
C LEU A 9 -5.26 4.96 -0.81
N LEU A 10 -6.35 5.47 -0.23
CA LEU A 10 -6.43 6.86 0.23
C LEU A 10 -5.50 7.13 1.41
N ALA A 11 -5.35 6.18 2.34
CA ALA A 11 -4.42 6.32 3.46
C ALA A 11 -2.94 6.33 3.01
N ILE A 12 -2.57 5.51 2.02
CA ILE A 12 -1.22 5.48 1.45
C ILE A 12 -0.91 6.81 0.75
N LEU A 13 -1.82 7.27 -0.11
CA LEU A 13 -1.65 8.52 -0.83
C LEU A 13 -1.67 9.74 0.09
N SER A 14 -2.40 9.68 1.21
CA SER A 14 -2.34 10.72 2.25
C SER A 14 -0.97 10.81 2.95
N CYS A 15 -0.14 9.78 2.87
CA CYS A 15 1.21 9.78 3.44
C CYS A 15 2.29 10.24 2.45
N ALA A 16 2.10 9.99 1.14
CA ALA A 16 3.15 10.20 0.13
C ALA A 16 2.80 11.24 -0.95
N ASP A 17 1.58 11.80 -0.93
CA ASP A 17 0.98 12.70 -1.93
C ASP A 17 0.81 12.12 -3.35
N SER A 18 1.81 11.37 -3.83
CA SER A 18 1.76 10.59 -5.07
C SER A 18 2.53 9.28 -4.93
N MET A 19 2.17 8.29 -5.75
CA MET A 19 2.82 6.99 -5.75
C MET A 19 2.61 6.29 -7.09
N SER A 20 3.59 5.52 -7.57
CA SER A 20 3.37 4.70 -8.76
C SER A 20 2.32 3.62 -8.51
N VAL A 21 1.59 3.23 -9.56
CA VAL A 21 0.60 2.16 -9.47
C VAL A 21 1.22 0.87 -8.91
N THR A 22 2.43 0.50 -9.34
CA THR A 22 3.11 -0.71 -8.85
C THR A 22 3.31 -0.68 -7.34
N LYS A 23 3.84 0.42 -6.80
CA LYS A 23 4.05 0.55 -5.35
C LYS A 23 2.73 0.59 -4.59
N LEU A 24 1.68 1.18 -5.15
CA LEU A 24 0.35 1.18 -4.54
C LEU A 24 -0.24 -0.21 -4.40
N LEU A 25 -0.19 -1.01 -5.46
CA LEU A 25 -0.68 -2.39 -5.45
C LEU A 25 0.01 -3.21 -4.34
N VAL A 26 1.32 -3.06 -4.23
CA VAL A 26 2.12 -3.70 -3.17
C VAL A 26 1.75 -3.19 -1.78
N LEU A 27 1.73 -1.87 -1.59
CA LEU A 27 1.47 -1.25 -0.30
C LEU A 27 0.06 -1.51 0.20
N MET A 28 -0.95 -1.56 -0.67
CA MET A 28 -2.32 -1.88 -0.27
C MET A 28 -2.41 -3.30 0.31
N PHE A 29 -1.83 -4.27 -0.40
CA PHE A 29 -1.79 -5.65 0.08
C PHE A 29 -1.01 -5.79 1.41
N LEU A 30 0.18 -5.20 1.48
CA LEU A 30 1.00 -5.25 2.71
C LEU A 30 0.29 -4.57 3.88
N SER A 31 -0.30 -3.40 3.67
CA SER A 31 -1.02 -2.66 4.72
C SER A 31 -2.19 -3.47 5.26
N LYS A 32 -3.04 -4.02 4.38
CA LYS A 32 -4.13 -4.92 4.77
C LYS A 32 -3.62 -6.11 5.56
N SER A 33 -2.58 -6.78 5.06
CA SER A 33 -2.07 -8.00 5.65
C SER A 33 -1.46 -7.76 7.03
N ILE A 34 -0.72 -6.66 7.19
CA ILE A 34 -0.13 -6.22 8.46
C ILE A 34 -1.20 -5.86 9.48
N GLU A 35 -2.27 -5.17 9.09
CA GLU A 35 -3.36 -4.86 10.03
C GLU A 35 -4.19 -6.09 10.41
N SER A 36 -4.36 -7.03 9.48
CA SER A 36 -5.13 -8.26 9.72
C SER A 36 -4.39 -9.27 10.61
N HIS A 37 -3.05 -9.36 10.49
CA HIS A 37 -2.25 -10.41 11.12
C HIS A 37 -1.21 -9.88 12.11
N GLY A 38 -1.27 -8.58 12.45
CA GLY A 38 -0.31 -7.80 13.24
C GLY A 38 0.61 -8.62 14.12
N SER A 39 1.78 -8.98 13.60
CA SER A 39 2.80 -9.62 14.40
C SER A 39 3.41 -8.57 15.33
N GLY A 40 3.65 -8.93 16.60
CA GLY A 40 4.37 -8.09 17.55
C GLY A 40 5.79 -7.69 17.10
N LEU A 41 6.25 -8.22 15.97
CA LEU A 41 7.52 -7.92 15.29
C LEU A 41 7.47 -6.64 14.44
N LEU A 42 6.30 -6.11 14.10
CA LEU A 42 6.14 -4.89 13.29
C LEU A 42 5.73 -3.71 14.17
N ASN A 43 6.55 -3.42 15.16
CA ASN A 43 6.45 -2.21 15.98
C ASN A 43 7.38 -1.12 15.40
N GLY A 44 6.86 0.12 15.34
CA GLY A 44 7.56 1.26 14.72
C GLY A 44 8.88 1.70 15.38
N ARG A 45 9.45 0.91 16.29
CA ARG A 45 10.73 1.24 16.97
C ARG A 45 11.96 1.02 16.09
N HIS A 46 11.88 0.09 15.13
CA HIS A 46 13.01 -0.23 14.25
C HIS A 46 12.75 0.32 12.83
N LEU A 47 13.63 1.22 12.39
CA LEU A 47 13.53 2.05 11.17
C LEU A 47 14.33 1.52 9.97
N LYS A 48 14.79 0.27 10.01
CA LYS A 48 15.61 -0.30 8.94
C LYS A 48 14.90 -1.50 8.32
N ASN A 49 15.09 -1.67 7.01
CA ASN A 49 14.66 -2.81 6.22
C ASN A 49 13.15 -3.07 6.39
N LEU A 50 12.31 -2.03 6.27
CA LEU A 50 10.88 -2.17 6.55
C LEU A 50 10.20 -2.94 5.43
N VAL A 51 10.61 -2.77 4.17
CA VAL A 51 10.12 -3.57 3.04
C VAL A 51 10.39 -5.05 3.27
N GLU A 52 11.62 -5.46 3.57
CA GLU A 52 11.97 -6.87 3.78
C GLU A 52 11.21 -7.45 4.98
N ARG A 53 11.05 -6.66 6.05
CA ARG A 53 10.28 -7.08 7.23
C ARG A 53 8.80 -7.22 6.94
N ALA A 54 8.23 -6.31 6.13
CA ALA A 54 6.85 -6.37 5.71
C ALA A 54 6.61 -7.61 4.85
N THR A 55 7.47 -7.88 3.87
CA THR A 55 7.36 -9.06 3.00
C THR A 55 7.55 -10.36 3.78
N CYS A 56 8.53 -10.43 4.68
CA CYS A 56 8.71 -11.61 5.54
C CYS A 56 7.51 -11.85 6.47
N ALA A 57 6.85 -10.80 6.95
CA ALA A 57 5.67 -10.94 7.81
C ALA A 57 4.46 -11.55 7.07
N VAL A 58 4.46 -11.52 5.75
CA VAL A 58 3.40 -12.06 4.89
C VAL A 58 3.89 -13.22 4.01
N SER A 59 5.04 -13.82 4.36
CA SER A 59 5.65 -14.90 3.58
C SER A 59 4.72 -16.10 3.39
N GLY A 60 4.70 -16.66 2.19
CA GLY A 60 3.75 -17.71 1.79
C GLY A 60 2.39 -17.15 1.35
N GLY A 61 2.26 -15.83 1.25
CA GLY A 61 1.06 -15.10 0.87
C GLY A 61 0.96 -14.74 -0.61
N TYR A 62 1.89 -15.21 -1.47
CA TYR A 62 1.93 -14.82 -2.89
C TYR A 62 0.62 -15.08 -3.65
N GLU A 63 0.00 -16.25 -3.46
CA GLU A 63 -1.29 -16.57 -4.08
C GLU A 63 -2.41 -15.64 -3.60
N SER A 64 -2.39 -15.26 -2.32
CA SER A 64 -3.31 -14.26 -1.78
C SER A 64 -3.05 -12.88 -2.38
N PHE A 65 -1.78 -12.50 -2.58
CA PHE A 65 -1.44 -11.26 -3.27
C PHE A 65 -2.00 -11.24 -4.70
N LEU A 66 -1.79 -12.30 -5.48
CA LEU A 66 -2.35 -12.40 -6.84
C LEU A 66 -3.88 -12.36 -6.85
N TYR A 67 -4.52 -13.09 -5.94
CA TYR A 67 -5.98 -13.11 -5.82
C TYR A 67 -6.55 -11.73 -5.45
N GLU A 68 -5.89 -11.02 -4.54
CA GLU A 68 -6.39 -9.75 -4.02
C GLU A 68 -6.00 -8.54 -4.88
N LEU A 69 -5.09 -8.72 -5.85
CA LEU A 69 -4.69 -7.70 -6.81
C LEU A 69 -5.90 -7.11 -7.55
N GLN A 70 -6.89 -7.94 -7.89
CA GLN A 70 -8.11 -7.48 -8.56
C GLN A 70 -8.87 -6.42 -7.73
N TYR A 71 -8.91 -6.56 -6.40
CA TYR A 71 -9.58 -5.60 -5.53
C TYR A 71 -8.80 -4.30 -5.39
N SER A 72 -7.47 -4.40 -5.46
CA SER A 72 -6.58 -3.23 -5.47
C SER A 72 -6.76 -2.40 -6.74
N VAL A 73 -6.86 -3.07 -7.89
CA VAL A 73 -7.11 -2.41 -9.19
C VAL A 73 -8.50 -1.79 -9.20
N GLU A 74 -9.53 -2.53 -8.80
CA GLU A 74 -10.92 -2.04 -8.76
C GLU A 74 -11.06 -0.83 -7.81
N ALA A 75 -10.33 -0.80 -6.68
CA ALA A 75 -10.31 0.35 -5.78
C ALA A 75 -9.69 1.59 -6.44
N ILE A 76 -8.63 1.43 -7.23
CA ILE A 76 -8.02 2.53 -8.00
C ILE A 76 -9.01 3.06 -9.04
N GLU A 77 -9.68 2.17 -9.78
CA GLU A 77 -10.68 2.56 -10.78
C GLU A 77 -11.83 3.35 -10.16
N ILE A 78 -12.44 2.82 -9.08
CA ILE A 78 -13.51 3.51 -8.34
C ILE A 78 -13.04 4.86 -7.80
N ALA A 79 -11.82 4.94 -7.28
CA ALA A 79 -11.29 6.20 -6.75
C ALA A 79 -11.06 7.24 -7.84
N ALA A 80 -10.61 6.82 -9.03
CA ALA A 80 -10.41 7.69 -10.17
C ALA A 80 -11.75 8.18 -10.73
N GLU A 81 -12.72 7.28 -10.93
CA GLU A 81 -14.08 7.63 -11.39
C GLU A 81 -14.80 8.56 -10.40
N GLY A 82 -14.59 8.34 -9.10
CA GLY A 82 -15.13 9.19 -8.03
C GLY A 82 -14.41 10.53 -7.86
N GLY A 83 -13.33 10.79 -8.61
CA GLY A 83 -12.55 12.03 -8.52
C GLY A 83 -11.71 12.16 -7.23
N PHE A 84 -11.47 11.07 -6.51
CA PHE A 84 -10.64 11.06 -5.29
C PHE A 84 -9.15 11.01 -5.60
N ILE A 85 -8.78 10.53 -6.78
CA ILE A 85 -7.41 10.45 -7.26
C ILE A 85 -7.33 10.86 -8.73
N ALA A 86 -6.14 11.27 -9.17
CA ALA A 86 -5.79 11.46 -10.56
C ALA A 86 -4.65 10.50 -10.95
N ILE A 87 -4.63 10.04 -12.20
CA ILE A 87 -3.58 9.15 -12.72
C ILE A 87 -2.86 9.87 -13.86
N GLU A 88 -1.53 10.06 -13.71
CA GLU A 88 -0.66 10.77 -14.64
C GLU A 88 0.59 9.91 -14.94
N ASP A 89 0.80 9.51 -16.20
CA ASP A 89 1.96 8.73 -16.71
C ASP A 89 2.31 7.39 -16.02
N ALA A 90 1.60 7.00 -14.95
CA ALA A 90 1.69 5.81 -14.07
C ALA A 90 1.78 6.15 -12.57
N PHE A 91 1.76 7.44 -12.23
CA PHE A 91 1.63 7.92 -10.87
C PHE A 91 0.17 8.21 -10.55
N VAL A 92 -0.23 7.84 -9.34
CA VAL A 92 -1.52 8.17 -8.78
C VAL A 92 -1.29 9.28 -7.75
N CYS A 93 -2.06 10.36 -7.88
CA CYS A 93 -1.99 11.54 -7.05
C CYS A 93 -3.31 11.72 -6.29
N LEU A 94 -3.23 12.14 -5.04
CA LEU A 94 -4.43 12.42 -4.24
C LEU A 94 -5.07 13.75 -4.63
N SER A 95 -6.38 13.74 -4.91
CA SER A 95 -7.14 14.97 -5.13
C SER A 95 -7.51 15.67 -3.81
N ASN A 96 -8.10 16.87 -3.89
CA ASN A 96 -8.60 17.56 -2.69
C ASN A 96 -9.78 16.80 -2.06
N GLU A 97 -10.64 16.22 -2.89
CA GLU A 97 -11.77 15.40 -2.52
C GLU A 97 -11.31 14.11 -1.83
N GLY A 98 -10.24 13.49 -2.34
CA GLY A 98 -9.60 12.33 -1.70
C GLY A 98 -9.01 12.66 -0.33
N ARG A 99 -8.34 13.81 -0.19
CA ARG A 99 -7.82 14.29 1.11
C ARG A 99 -8.93 14.48 2.15
N ALA A 100 -10.11 14.93 1.73
CA ALA A 100 -11.24 15.16 2.62
C ALA A 100 -11.81 13.88 3.25
N GLN A 101 -11.52 12.70 2.68
CA GLN A 101 -11.98 11.41 3.24
C GLN A 101 -11.31 11.06 4.57
N GLY A 102 -10.10 11.57 4.84
CA GLY A 102 -9.44 11.38 6.13
C GLY A 102 -9.08 9.93 6.47
N CYS A 103 -8.97 9.04 5.48
CA CYS A 103 -8.59 7.64 5.67
C CYS A 103 -7.20 7.53 6.30
N ARG A 104 -7.07 6.63 7.29
CA ARG A 104 -5.82 6.41 8.03
C ARG A 104 -5.63 4.93 8.29
N VAL A 105 -4.36 4.55 8.33
CA VAL A 105 -3.91 3.24 8.83
C VAL A 105 -3.76 3.31 10.35
N ASN A 106 -4.13 2.23 11.01
CA ASN A 106 -4.10 2.11 12.47
C ASN A 106 -2.71 1.71 12.99
N ASN A 107 -1.91 1.01 12.17
CA ASN A 107 -0.59 0.56 12.58
C ASN A 107 0.49 1.61 12.29
N SER A 108 1.17 2.09 13.35
CA SER A 108 2.28 3.06 13.27
C SER A 108 3.48 2.64 12.42
N PHE A 109 3.61 1.36 12.08
CA PHE A 109 4.61 0.84 11.14
C PHE A 109 4.29 1.23 9.70
N ILE A 110 3.01 1.25 9.32
CA ILE A 110 2.59 1.41 7.91
C ILE A 110 2.98 2.78 7.34
N PRO A 111 2.81 3.92 8.03
CA PRO A 111 3.29 5.21 7.52
C PRO A 111 4.81 5.22 7.26
N LYS A 112 5.58 4.48 8.05
CA LYS A 112 7.04 4.37 7.89
C LYS A 112 7.39 3.50 6.69
N LEU A 113 6.68 2.37 6.52
CA LEU A 113 6.81 1.51 5.35
C LEU A 113 6.48 2.29 4.07
N ILE A 114 5.39 3.06 4.06
CA ILE A 114 5.01 3.89 2.90
C ILE A 114 6.13 4.87 2.55
N SER A 115 6.68 5.56 3.56
CA SER A 115 7.78 6.50 3.34
C SER A 115 9.05 5.84 2.80
N GLU A 116 9.39 4.63 3.25
CA GLU A 116 10.54 3.88 2.71
C GLU A 116 10.25 3.44 1.26
N VAL A 117 9.09 2.83 1.00
CA VAL A 117 8.69 2.38 -0.35
C VAL A 117 8.62 3.52 -1.35
N ALA A 118 8.15 4.71 -0.95
CA ALA A 118 8.13 5.90 -1.80
C ALA A 118 9.52 6.27 -2.34
N SER A 119 10.58 6.02 -1.56
CA SER A 119 11.97 6.34 -1.91
C SER A 119 12.68 5.27 -2.77
N LEU A 120 12.06 4.10 -2.95
CA LEU A 120 12.65 2.96 -3.64
C LEU A 120 12.23 2.91 -5.11
N ASP A 121 12.94 2.13 -5.93
CA ASP A 121 12.53 1.84 -7.30
C ASP A 121 11.43 0.77 -7.37
N ASP A 122 10.48 0.94 -8.28
CA ASP A 122 9.36 0.00 -8.50
C ASP A 122 9.85 -1.43 -8.76
N LYS A 123 10.93 -1.56 -9.55
CA LYS A 123 11.54 -2.86 -9.85
C LYS A 123 12.04 -3.55 -8.59
N TYR A 124 12.67 -2.80 -7.68
CA TYR A 124 13.17 -3.36 -6.42
C TYR A 124 12.01 -3.82 -5.54
N VAL A 125 11.02 -2.96 -5.33
CA VAL A 125 9.84 -3.24 -4.50
C VAL A 125 9.10 -4.49 -5.01
N LEU A 126 8.85 -4.57 -6.31
CA LEU A 126 8.18 -5.73 -6.91
C LEU A 126 9.04 -7.00 -6.82
N SER A 127 10.36 -6.88 -7.02
CA SER A 127 11.27 -8.04 -6.90
C SER A 127 11.34 -8.59 -5.49
N GLU A 128 11.23 -7.73 -4.48
CA GLU A 128 11.22 -8.14 -3.08
C GLU A 128 9.91 -8.82 -2.72
N MET A 129 8.79 -8.29 -3.23
CA MET A 129 7.47 -8.90 -3.09
C MET A 129 7.42 -10.31 -3.69
N ILE A 130 7.84 -10.48 -4.95
CA ILE A 130 7.79 -11.79 -5.63
C ILE A 130 8.69 -12.83 -4.95
N ARG A 131 9.78 -12.39 -4.30
CA ARG A 131 10.77 -13.29 -3.72
C ARG A 131 10.41 -13.78 -2.31
N ASN A 132 9.78 -12.93 -1.51
CA ASN A 132 9.66 -13.15 -0.07
C ASN A 132 8.22 -13.29 0.44
N VAL A 133 7.23 -12.86 -0.35
CA VAL A 133 5.79 -13.10 -0.10
C VAL A 133 5.41 -14.42 -0.73
#